data_AF-A0A3M1H8Y6-F1
#
_entry.id   AF-A0A3M1H8Y6-F1
#
_cell.length_a   1.000
_cell.length_b   1.000
_cell.length_c   1.000
_cell.angle_alpha   90.00
_cell.angle_beta   90.00
_cell.angle_gamma   90.00
#
_symmetry.space_group_name_H-M   'P 1'
#
loop_
_entity.id
_entity.type
_entity.pdbx_description
1 polymer ?
#
loop_
_entity_poly.entity_id
_entity_poly.type
_entity_poly.pdbx_seq_one_letter_code
_entity_poly.pdbx_strand_id
1 'polypeptide(L)'
;MSQHSLEEQIKPKLTKLLGVSIEELNENIAQRLKQSPLLDFDIDTSLTLKEAKKRYRVTYFRRLLRMTYGNISEAAKLAGIDRRSLHRFISETGIDVERIREEMIKPYELRKDEIAGLIEGELRQYEGIVHPQRLSEAYNKVYDVSSEIVDLLPEEHPTLKEAEERFEKAFINAVIKESSSLRDAAHKLDIAYETLLRKK
;
A
#
# COMPACT_ATOMS: atom_id res chain seq x y z
N MET A 1 9.15 -4.68 -13.43
CA MET A 1 9.47 -6.09 -13.11
C MET A 1 8.23 -6.98 -13.30
N SER A 2 8.32 -8.06 -14.08
CA SER A 2 7.20 -9.00 -14.35
C SER A 2 6.75 -9.76 -13.10
N GLN A 3 5.48 -10.16 -13.04
CA GLN A 3 4.85 -10.81 -11.87
C GLN A 3 5.67 -12.01 -11.35
N HIS A 4 6.08 -12.85 -12.30
CA HIS A 4 6.88 -14.05 -12.09
C HIS A 4 8.25 -13.82 -11.43
N SER A 5 8.88 -12.65 -11.60
CA SER A 5 10.26 -12.43 -11.13
C SER A 5 10.38 -12.15 -9.63
N LEU A 6 9.34 -11.61 -8.98
CA LEU A 6 9.43 -11.24 -7.56
C LEU A 6 9.03 -12.41 -6.66
N GLU A 7 8.01 -13.16 -7.06
CA GLU A 7 7.56 -14.36 -6.38
C GLU A 7 8.70 -15.38 -6.23
N GLU A 8 9.44 -15.64 -7.32
CA GLU A 8 10.62 -16.50 -7.32
C GLU A 8 11.74 -16.03 -6.37
N GLN A 9 11.84 -14.72 -6.13
CA GLN A 9 12.84 -14.15 -5.22
C GLN A 9 12.40 -14.22 -3.75
N ILE A 10 11.09 -14.13 -3.48
CA ILE A 10 10.52 -14.12 -2.11
C ILE A 10 10.27 -15.55 -1.60
N LYS A 11 9.85 -16.47 -2.48
CA LYS A 11 9.55 -17.87 -2.18
C LYS A 11 10.61 -18.57 -1.31
N PRO A 12 11.93 -18.50 -1.58
CA PRO A 12 12.92 -19.13 -0.71
C PRO A 12 12.97 -18.52 0.69
N LYS A 13 12.63 -17.23 0.85
CA LYS A 13 12.60 -16.53 2.14
C LYS A 13 11.39 -16.95 2.97
N LEU A 14 10.21 -17.03 2.34
CA LEU A 14 8.98 -17.50 3.00
C LEU A 14 9.01 -19.00 3.32
N THR A 15 9.62 -19.80 2.45
CA THR A 15 9.84 -21.23 2.73
C THR A 15 10.76 -21.42 3.95
N LYS A 16 11.79 -20.57 4.10
CA LYS A 16 12.65 -20.55 5.30
C LYS A 16 11.89 -20.08 6.55
N LEU A 17 10.91 -19.21 6.40
CA LEU A 17 10.04 -18.71 7.49
C LEU A 17 9.18 -19.83 8.08
N LEU A 18 8.45 -20.56 7.23
CA LEU A 18 7.47 -21.57 7.64
C LEU A 18 8.00 -23.01 7.66
N GLY A 19 9.16 -23.25 7.06
CA GLY A 19 9.73 -24.59 6.84
C GLY A 19 9.02 -25.40 5.75
N VAL A 20 7.98 -24.83 5.11
CA VAL A 20 7.23 -25.41 4.00
C VAL A 20 6.90 -24.31 2.97
N SER A 21 6.81 -24.68 1.70
CA SER A 21 6.32 -23.75 0.66
C SER A 21 4.80 -23.86 0.59
N ILE A 22 4.12 -22.72 0.74
CA ILE A 22 2.68 -22.59 0.51
C ILE A 22 2.54 -21.66 -0.69
N GLU A 23 2.20 -22.21 -1.87
CA GLU A 23 2.19 -21.41 -3.11
C GLU A 23 1.19 -20.27 -3.05
N GLU A 24 -0.01 -20.51 -2.52
CA GLU A 24 -1.04 -19.46 -2.38
C GLU A 24 -0.57 -18.31 -1.47
N LEU A 25 0.17 -18.61 -0.40
CA LEU A 25 0.76 -17.59 0.47
C LEU A 25 1.85 -16.79 -0.26
N ASN A 26 2.72 -17.48 -1.01
CA ASN A 26 3.78 -16.83 -1.78
C ASN A 26 3.20 -15.90 -2.86
N GLU A 27 2.18 -16.37 -3.59
CA GLU A 27 1.47 -15.60 -4.61
C GLU A 27 0.77 -14.39 -3.99
N ASN A 28 0.02 -14.57 -2.89
CA ASN A 28 -0.67 -13.48 -2.20
C ASN A 28 0.31 -12.42 -1.68
N ILE A 29 1.39 -12.84 -1.02
CA ILE A 29 2.41 -11.93 -0.51
C ILE A 29 3.13 -11.22 -1.67
N ALA A 30 3.54 -11.92 -2.72
CA ALA A 30 4.19 -11.32 -3.88
C ALA A 30 3.27 -10.35 -4.64
N GLN A 31 1.99 -10.68 -4.76
CA GLN A 31 0.97 -9.82 -5.37
C GLN A 31 0.78 -8.55 -4.54
N ARG A 32 0.60 -8.67 -3.22
CA ARG A 32 0.47 -7.51 -2.32
C ARG A 32 1.74 -6.67 -2.25
N LEU A 33 2.92 -7.28 -2.31
CA LEU A 33 4.20 -6.56 -2.34
C LEU A 33 4.47 -5.84 -3.68
N LYS A 34 3.99 -6.38 -4.81
CA LYS A 34 3.98 -5.65 -6.10
C LYS A 34 2.97 -4.54 -6.13
N GLN A 35 1.82 -4.75 -5.51
CA GLN A 35 0.87 -3.69 -5.22
C GLN A 35 1.50 -2.69 -4.23
N SER A 36 2.49 -3.14 -3.46
CA SER A 36 3.29 -2.47 -2.44
C SER A 36 2.45 -1.80 -1.35
N PRO A 37 2.82 -1.95 -0.06
CA PRO A 37 2.15 -1.28 1.07
C PRO A 37 2.07 0.24 0.98
N LEU A 38 2.86 0.89 0.10
CA LEU A 38 2.68 2.30 -0.26
C LEU A 38 1.26 2.60 -0.80
N LEU A 39 0.59 1.57 -1.33
CA LEU A 39 -0.75 1.59 -1.89
C LEU A 39 -1.74 0.70 -1.11
N ASP A 40 -1.41 0.18 0.07
CA ASP A 40 -2.48 -0.27 0.97
C ASP A 40 -3.14 1.00 1.49
N PHE A 41 -4.28 1.28 0.88
CA PHE A 41 -5.20 2.32 1.26
C PHE A 41 -6.47 1.64 1.77
N ASP A 42 -6.88 2.03 2.98
CA ASP A 42 -8.16 1.64 3.54
C ASP A 42 -9.28 2.20 2.63
N ILE A 43 -9.97 1.32 1.92
CA ILE A 43 -11.08 1.68 1.04
C ILE A 43 -12.32 1.80 1.91
N ASP A 44 -12.58 3.03 2.34
CA ASP A 44 -13.81 3.38 3.03
C ASP A 44 -14.91 3.72 2.00
N THR A 45 -15.69 2.71 1.60
CA THR A 45 -16.77 2.84 0.61
C THR A 45 -17.95 3.68 1.09
N SER A 46 -17.96 4.11 2.35
CA SER A 46 -18.95 5.07 2.87
C SER A 46 -18.71 6.50 2.37
N LEU A 47 -17.52 6.79 1.86
CA LEU A 47 -17.12 8.10 1.35
C LEU A 47 -17.44 8.27 -0.14
N THR A 48 -17.61 9.52 -0.58
CA THR A 48 -17.64 9.83 -2.02
C THR A 48 -16.25 9.63 -2.64
N LEU A 49 -16.18 9.42 -3.96
CA LEU A 49 -14.89 9.26 -4.65
C LEU A 49 -13.97 10.47 -4.43
N LYS A 50 -14.52 11.67 -4.39
CA LYS A 50 -13.78 12.92 -4.17
C LYS A 50 -13.14 12.96 -2.78
N GLU A 51 -13.90 12.61 -1.75
CA GLU A 51 -13.41 12.58 -0.36
C GLU A 51 -12.39 11.48 -0.16
N ALA A 52 -12.67 10.29 -0.68
CA ALA A 52 -11.78 9.14 -0.61
C ALA A 52 -10.43 9.46 -1.28
N LYS A 53 -10.43 10.09 -2.47
CA LYS A 53 -9.21 10.56 -3.13
C LYS A 53 -8.46 11.60 -2.31
N LYS A 54 -9.15 12.54 -1.65
CA LYS A 54 -8.49 13.53 -0.78
C LYS A 54 -7.81 12.86 0.41
N ARG A 55 -8.49 11.93 1.08
CA ARG A 55 -7.94 11.14 2.19
C ARG A 55 -6.74 10.30 1.75
N TYR A 56 -6.84 9.71 0.57
CA TYR A 56 -5.74 8.98 -0.05
C TYR A 56 -4.52 9.87 -0.31
N ARG A 57 -4.70 11.06 -0.90
CA ARG A 57 -3.61 12.03 -1.12
C ARG A 57 -2.88 12.40 0.16
N VAL A 58 -3.61 12.63 1.27
CA VAL A 58 -3.00 12.92 2.58
C VAL A 58 -2.09 11.78 3.02
N THR A 59 -2.57 10.55 2.89
CA THR A 59 -1.82 9.35 3.26
C THR A 59 -0.59 9.17 2.38
N TYR A 60 -0.75 9.32 1.07
CA TYR A 60 0.34 9.27 0.10
C TYR A 60 1.46 10.27 0.43
N PHE A 61 1.12 11.54 0.66
CA PHE A 61 2.13 12.55 0.96
C PHE A 61 2.76 12.39 2.33
N ARG A 62 2.02 11.95 3.35
CA ARG A 62 2.62 11.60 4.66
C ARG A 62 3.67 10.51 4.51
N ARG A 63 3.37 9.45 3.75
CA ARG A 63 4.33 8.38 3.44
C ARG A 63 5.56 8.95 2.72
N LEU A 64 5.34 9.70 1.65
CA LEU A 64 6.43 10.24 0.85
C LEU A 64 7.34 11.19 1.65
N LEU A 65 6.74 12.04 2.50
CA LEU A 65 7.49 12.93 3.39
C LEU A 65 8.26 12.15 4.46
N ARG A 66 7.73 11.05 5.00
CA ARG A 66 8.49 10.18 5.91
C ARG A 66 9.69 9.57 5.20
N MET A 67 9.50 9.09 3.97
CA MET A 67 10.58 8.51 3.17
C MET A 67 11.67 9.52 2.82
N THR A 68 11.31 10.77 2.59
CA THR A 68 12.26 11.85 2.28
C THR A 68 12.69 12.64 3.51
N TYR A 69 12.42 12.16 4.72
CA TYR A 69 12.79 12.82 5.99
C TYR A 69 12.30 14.28 6.07
N GLY A 70 11.07 14.53 5.63
CA GLY A 70 10.45 15.86 5.59
C GLY A 70 11.07 16.79 4.54
N ASN A 71 11.85 16.27 3.59
CA ASN A 71 12.34 17.03 2.45
C ASN A 71 11.22 17.17 1.40
N ILE A 72 10.57 18.34 1.42
CA ILE A 72 9.46 18.70 0.53
C ILE A 72 9.90 18.73 -0.94
N SER A 73 11.14 19.17 -1.23
CA SER A 73 11.63 19.24 -2.60
C SER A 73 11.78 17.85 -3.21
N GLU A 74 12.36 16.92 -2.45
CA GLU A 74 12.54 15.54 -2.91
C GLU A 74 11.20 14.81 -3.00
N ALA A 75 10.30 15.02 -2.02
CA ALA A 75 8.95 14.45 -2.07
C ALA A 75 8.17 14.96 -3.28
N ALA A 76 8.25 16.26 -3.62
CA ALA A 76 7.58 16.81 -4.80
C ALA A 76 8.10 16.18 -6.10
N LYS A 77 9.43 15.99 -6.19
CA LYS A 77 10.09 15.34 -7.34
C LYS A 77 9.62 13.89 -7.51
N LEU A 78 9.62 13.10 -6.43
CA LEU A 78 9.12 11.72 -6.45
C LEU A 78 7.62 11.65 -6.80
N ALA A 79 6.82 12.60 -6.29
CA ALA A 79 5.40 12.68 -6.61
C ALA A 79 5.11 13.17 -8.05
N GLY A 80 6.11 13.65 -8.78
CA GLY A 80 5.93 14.21 -10.12
C GLY A 80 5.10 15.49 -10.14
N ILE A 81 5.14 16.28 -9.06
CA ILE A 81 4.42 17.57 -8.95
C ILE A 81 5.37 18.71 -8.60
N ASP A 82 4.90 19.95 -8.76
CA ASP A 82 5.70 21.10 -8.36
C ASP A 82 5.73 21.25 -6.82
N ARG A 83 6.86 21.75 -6.32
CA ARG A 83 7.09 21.97 -4.89
C ARG A 83 6.05 22.89 -4.24
N ARG A 84 5.58 23.93 -4.95
CA ARG A 84 4.59 24.88 -4.40
C ARG A 84 3.23 24.19 -4.24
N SER A 85 2.84 23.33 -5.17
CA SER A 85 1.62 22.52 -5.06
C SER A 85 1.68 21.59 -3.85
N LEU A 86 2.80 20.89 -3.63
CA LEU A 86 2.97 20.07 -2.43
C LEU A 86 2.90 20.92 -1.15
N HIS A 87 3.57 22.07 -1.13
CA HIS A 87 3.54 22.97 0.02
C HIS A 87 2.13 23.48 0.36
N ARG A 88 1.36 23.88 -0.66
CA ARG A 88 -0.04 24.29 -0.50
C ARG A 88 -0.87 23.14 0.05
N PHE A 89 -0.72 21.95 -0.53
CA PHE A 89 -1.45 20.76 -0.07
C PHE A 89 -1.15 20.44 1.40
N ILE A 90 0.13 20.47 1.82
CA ILE A 90 0.55 20.27 3.22
C ILE A 90 -0.14 21.29 4.14
N SER A 91 -0.15 22.56 3.74
CA SER A 91 -0.75 23.65 4.51
C SER A 91 -2.27 23.51 4.63
N GLU A 92 -2.94 23.12 3.55
CA GLU A 92 -4.40 22.90 3.50
C GLU A 92 -4.86 21.68 4.30
N THR A 93 -4.00 20.66 4.41
CA THR A 93 -4.35 19.38 5.04
C THR A 93 -3.80 19.21 6.45
N GLY A 94 -2.97 20.15 6.92
CA GLY A 94 -2.39 20.13 8.26
C GLY A 94 -1.39 19.00 8.47
N ILE A 95 -0.64 18.61 7.43
CA ILE A 95 0.45 17.63 7.58
C ILE A 95 1.59 18.29 8.35
N ASP A 96 1.92 17.76 9.52
CA ASP A 96 3.02 18.25 10.35
C ASP A 96 4.36 17.69 9.86
N VAL A 97 5.07 18.49 9.06
CA VAL A 97 6.37 18.10 8.50
C VAL A 97 7.47 18.14 9.55
N GLU A 98 7.39 19.05 10.53
CA GLU A 98 8.41 19.16 11.58
C GLU A 98 8.38 17.94 12.48
N ARG A 99 7.18 17.49 12.88
CA ARG A 99 7.03 16.23 13.60
C ARG A 99 7.57 15.03 12.83
N ILE A 100 7.38 14.96 11.50
CA ILE A 100 7.97 13.90 10.66
C ILE A 100 9.50 13.94 10.69
N ARG A 101 10.10 15.14 10.76
CA ARG A 101 11.56 15.28 10.89
C ARG A 101 12.05 14.87 12.28
N GLU A 102 11.30 15.18 13.33
CA GLU A 102 11.63 14.84 14.72
C GLU A 102 11.48 13.34 15.01
N GLU A 103 10.47 12.69 14.43
CA GLU A 103 10.18 11.26 14.65
C GLU A 103 11.22 10.32 14.02
N MET A 104 12.18 10.83 13.22
CA MET A 104 13.35 10.13 12.62
C MET A 104 13.26 8.59 12.52
N ILE A 105 12.20 8.06 11.92
CA ILE A 105 12.16 6.65 11.55
C ILE A 105 12.96 6.53 10.25
N LYS A 106 14.02 5.72 10.23
CA LYS A 106 14.74 5.45 8.98
C LYS A 106 13.73 4.83 7.99
N PRO A 107 13.60 5.31 6.74
CA PRO A 107 12.69 4.78 5.71
C PRO A 107 12.85 3.28 5.48
N TYR A 108 14.02 2.74 5.81
CA TYR A 108 14.28 1.30 5.84
C TYR A 108 13.41 0.59 6.89
N GLU A 109 13.36 1.10 8.12
CA GLU A 109 12.55 0.56 9.22
C GLU A 109 11.05 0.69 8.92
N LEU A 110 10.61 1.81 8.34
CA LEU A 110 9.21 1.97 7.95
C LEU A 110 8.78 0.92 6.91
N ARG A 111 9.60 0.71 5.87
CA ARG A 111 9.33 -0.32 4.84
C ARG A 111 9.32 -1.72 5.45
N LYS A 112 10.23 -1.98 6.38
CA LYS A 112 10.34 -3.25 7.08
C LYS A 112 9.12 -3.55 7.94
N ASP A 113 8.63 -2.58 8.70
CA ASP A 113 7.42 -2.70 9.52
C ASP A 113 6.18 -2.96 8.66
N GLU A 114 6.04 -2.26 7.54
CA GLU A 114 4.93 -2.46 6.60
C GLU A 114 4.93 -3.88 6.00
N ILE A 115 6.10 -4.38 5.58
CA ILE A 115 6.23 -5.75 5.05
C ILE A 115 5.95 -6.78 6.15
N ALA A 116 6.41 -6.53 7.37
CA ALA A 116 6.13 -7.40 8.51
C ALA A 116 4.62 -7.51 8.76
N GLY A 117 3.91 -6.38 8.83
CA GLY A 117 2.45 -6.37 9.02
C GLY A 117 1.69 -7.09 7.91
N LEU A 118 2.14 -6.98 6.65
CA LEU A 118 1.57 -7.71 5.52
C LEU A 118 1.75 -9.22 5.68
N ILE A 119 2.96 -9.68 5.97
CA ILE A 119 3.25 -11.10 6.17
C ILE A 119 2.44 -11.65 7.34
N GLU A 120 2.39 -10.94 8.47
CA GLU A 120 1.58 -11.32 9.63
C GLU A 120 0.09 -11.41 9.28
N GLY A 121 -0.45 -10.44 8.55
CA GLY A 121 -1.85 -10.42 8.13
C GLY A 121 -2.22 -11.62 7.26
N GLU A 122 -1.33 -12.06 6.37
CA GLU A 122 -1.51 -13.25 5.57
C GLU A 122 -1.35 -14.54 6.40
N LEU A 123 -0.37 -14.60 7.30
CA LEU A 123 -0.15 -15.76 8.17
C LEU A 123 -1.35 -16.07 9.07
N ARG A 124 -2.10 -15.06 9.53
CA ARG A 124 -3.32 -15.24 10.34
C ARG A 124 -4.36 -16.12 9.65
N GLN A 125 -4.45 -16.08 8.31
CA GLN A 125 -5.40 -16.90 7.56
C GLN A 125 -5.10 -18.40 7.67
N TYR A 126 -3.87 -18.76 8.06
CA TYR A 126 -3.39 -20.13 8.17
C TYR A 126 -3.32 -20.64 9.61
N GLU A 127 -3.79 -19.87 10.61
CA GLU A 127 -3.82 -20.25 12.04
C GLU A 127 -4.52 -21.58 12.31
N GLY A 128 -5.57 -21.90 11.54
CA GLY A 128 -6.32 -23.16 11.67
C GLY A 128 -5.73 -24.35 10.91
N ILE A 129 -4.69 -24.14 10.11
CA ILE A 129 -4.14 -25.13 9.17
C ILE A 129 -2.69 -25.49 9.54
N VAL A 130 -1.91 -24.49 9.97
CA VAL A 130 -0.50 -24.65 10.32
C VAL A 130 -0.36 -25.02 11.80
N HIS A 131 0.59 -25.91 12.11
CA HIS A 131 0.84 -26.32 13.48
C HIS A 131 1.24 -25.12 14.37
N PRO A 132 0.64 -24.93 15.57
CA PRO A 132 0.82 -23.73 16.39
C PRO A 132 2.27 -23.36 16.70
N GLN A 133 3.13 -24.35 16.96
CA GLN A 133 4.56 -24.11 17.22
C GLN A 133 5.29 -23.55 16.00
N ARG A 134 5.00 -24.07 14.79
CA ARG A 134 5.62 -23.57 13.55
C ARG A 134 5.16 -22.17 13.22
N LEU A 135 3.89 -21.89 13.49
CA LEU A 135 3.33 -20.56 13.29
C LEU A 135 3.93 -19.53 14.25
N SER A 136 4.11 -19.89 15.53
CA SER A 136 4.80 -19.04 16.50
C SER A 136 6.26 -18.78 16.10
N GLU A 137 6.98 -19.80 15.63
CA GLU A 137 8.32 -19.64 15.09
C GLU A 137 8.36 -18.74 13.85
N ALA A 138 7.35 -18.84 12.98
CA ALA A 138 7.22 -17.96 11.82
C ALA A 138 7.03 -16.51 12.26
N TYR A 139 6.09 -16.23 13.16
CA TYR A 139 5.87 -14.88 13.71
C TYR A 139 7.15 -14.25 14.28
N ASN A 140 7.95 -15.02 15.02
CA ASN A 140 9.22 -14.53 15.59
C ASN A 140 10.29 -14.18 14.54
N LYS A 141 10.18 -14.75 13.33
CA LYS A 141 11.14 -14.57 12.21
C LYS A 141 10.63 -13.61 11.15
N VAL A 142 9.38 -13.13 11.25
CA VAL A 142 8.78 -12.23 10.25
C VAL A 142 9.67 -11.01 10.05
N TYR A 143 10.12 -10.39 11.12
CA TYR A 143 10.93 -9.17 11.06
C TYR A 143 12.26 -9.36 10.31
N ASP A 144 12.92 -10.51 10.47
CA ASP A 144 14.15 -10.83 9.74
C ASP A 144 13.86 -11.00 8.25
N VAL A 145 12.83 -11.77 7.91
CA VAL A 145 12.41 -12.00 6.52
C VAL A 145 11.93 -10.71 5.86
N SER A 146 11.26 -9.82 6.59
CA SER A 146 10.90 -8.49 6.10
C SER A 146 12.12 -7.69 5.70
N SER A 147 13.22 -7.73 6.47
CA SER A 147 14.49 -7.07 6.10
C SER A 147 15.01 -7.60 4.76
N GLU A 148 15.06 -8.93 4.62
CA GLU A 148 15.55 -9.59 3.41
C GLU A 148 14.66 -9.28 2.18
N ILE A 149 13.36 -9.02 2.39
CA ILE A 149 12.42 -8.64 1.32
C ILE A 149 12.54 -7.16 0.97
N VAL A 150 12.77 -6.25 1.93
CA VAL A 150 12.98 -4.82 1.65
C VAL A 150 14.06 -4.62 0.58
N ASP A 151 15.15 -5.37 0.68
CA ASP A 151 16.30 -5.27 -0.24
C ASP A 151 15.99 -5.76 -1.66
N LEU A 152 14.91 -6.52 -1.85
CA LEU A 152 14.48 -7.07 -3.15
C LEU A 152 13.46 -6.17 -3.85
N LEU A 153 12.86 -5.20 -3.15
CA LEU A 153 11.84 -4.34 -3.71
C LEU A 153 12.47 -3.16 -4.46
N PRO A 154 12.02 -2.87 -5.70
CA PRO A 154 12.47 -1.68 -6.41
C PRO A 154 12.04 -0.40 -5.68
N GLU A 155 12.90 0.61 -5.64
CA GLU A 155 12.59 1.95 -5.09
C GLU A 155 11.63 2.77 -5.99
N GLU A 156 10.85 2.12 -6.84
CA GLU A 156 9.95 2.80 -7.77
C GLU A 156 8.73 3.33 -7.02
N HIS A 157 8.76 4.63 -6.72
CA HIS A 157 7.60 5.36 -6.21
C HIS A 157 6.72 5.79 -7.38
N PRO A 158 5.45 5.37 -7.44
CA PRO A 158 4.54 5.90 -8.45
C PRO A 158 4.38 7.40 -8.21
N THR A 159 4.30 8.15 -9.31
CA THR A 159 3.91 9.56 -9.25
C THR A 159 2.53 9.69 -8.61
N LEU A 160 2.19 10.88 -8.12
CA LEU A 160 0.87 11.14 -7.54
C LEU A 160 -0.25 10.72 -8.50
N LYS A 161 -0.09 11.00 -9.79
CA LYS A 161 -1.07 10.68 -10.82
C LYS A 161 -1.30 9.17 -10.92
N GLU A 162 -0.23 8.39 -11.05
CA GLU A 162 -0.32 6.93 -11.14
C GLU A 162 -0.89 6.32 -9.86
N ALA A 163 -0.48 6.85 -8.71
CA ALA A 163 -0.98 6.45 -7.41
C ALA A 163 -2.49 6.71 -7.27
N GLU A 164 -2.98 7.87 -7.73
CA GLU A 164 -4.40 8.23 -7.73
C GLU A 164 -5.22 7.39 -8.71
N GLU A 165 -4.68 7.08 -9.89
CA GLU A 165 -5.37 6.24 -10.88
C GLU A 165 -5.56 4.80 -10.37
N ARG A 166 -4.55 4.25 -9.70
CA ARG A 166 -4.64 2.93 -9.04
C ARG A 166 -5.68 2.94 -7.93
N PHE A 167 -5.63 3.95 -7.06
CA PHE A 167 -6.60 4.15 -5.99
C PHE A 167 -8.03 4.23 -6.52
N GLU A 168 -8.26 5.08 -7.52
CA GLU A 168 -9.58 5.33 -8.08
C GLU A 168 -10.18 4.06 -8.68
N LYS A 169 -9.39 3.27 -9.42
CA LYS A 169 -9.86 1.98 -9.95
C LYS A 169 -10.25 1.00 -8.84
N ALA A 170 -9.40 0.88 -7.82
CA ALA A 170 -9.67 -0.02 -6.69
C ALA A 170 -10.93 0.41 -5.92
N PHE A 171 -11.07 1.71 -5.65
CA PHE A 171 -12.23 2.29 -4.96
C PHE A 171 -13.53 2.07 -5.73
N ILE A 172 -13.53 2.37 -7.03
CA ILE A 172 -14.69 2.14 -7.90
C ILE A 172 -15.08 0.66 -7.89
N ASN A 173 -14.12 -0.25 -8.02
CA ASN A 173 -14.39 -1.68 -8.01
C ASN A 173 -14.97 -2.16 -6.67
N ALA A 174 -14.51 -1.62 -5.54
CA ALA A 174 -15.07 -1.93 -4.24
C ALA A 174 -16.53 -1.45 -4.12
N VAL A 175 -16.81 -0.21 -4.50
CA VAL A 175 -18.19 0.33 -4.46
C VAL A 175 -19.12 -0.44 -5.41
N ILE A 176 -18.65 -0.86 -6.58
CA ILE A 176 -19.44 -1.69 -7.51
C ILE A 176 -19.80 -3.04 -6.87
N LYS A 177 -18.86 -3.70 -6.18
CA LYS A 177 -19.09 -5.00 -5.52
C LYS A 177 -20.15 -4.92 -4.41
N GLU A 178 -20.23 -3.79 -3.71
CA GLU A 178 -21.19 -3.54 -2.62
C GLU A 178 -22.52 -2.96 -3.11
N SER A 179 -22.65 -2.63 -4.39
CA SER A 179 -23.83 -1.97 -4.93
C SER A 179 -24.75 -2.95 -5.65
N SER A 180 -26.04 -2.68 -5.55
CA SER A 180 -27.08 -3.51 -6.18
C SER A 180 -27.10 -3.37 -7.72
N SER A 181 -26.61 -2.25 -8.24
CA SER A 181 -26.53 -1.97 -9.67
C SER A 181 -25.44 -0.92 -9.97
N LEU A 182 -25.08 -0.78 -11.25
CA LEU A 182 -24.14 0.26 -11.68
C LEU A 182 -24.69 1.69 -11.50
N ARG A 183 -26.02 1.88 -11.51
CA ARG A 183 -26.63 3.18 -11.22
C ARG A 183 -26.53 3.53 -9.74
N ASP A 184 -26.76 2.55 -8.87
CA ASP A 184 -26.56 2.66 -7.42
C ASP A 184 -25.08 2.98 -7.10
N ALA A 185 -24.15 2.28 -7.74
CA ALA A 185 -22.72 2.58 -7.61
C ALA A 185 -22.36 4.01 -8.07
N ALA A 186 -22.89 4.48 -9.21
CA ALA A 186 -22.64 5.83 -9.70
C ALA A 186 -23.16 6.91 -8.74
N HIS A 187 -24.34 6.67 -8.14
CA HIS A 187 -24.92 7.54 -7.13
C HIS A 187 -24.06 7.58 -5.86
N LYS A 188 -23.62 6.42 -5.33
CA LYS A 188 -22.73 6.35 -4.16
C LYS A 188 -21.37 7.03 -4.41
N LEU A 189 -20.83 6.89 -5.61
CA LEU A 189 -19.57 7.52 -6.00
C LEU A 189 -19.67 9.04 -6.24
N ASP A 190 -20.88 9.58 -6.32
CA ASP A 190 -21.19 10.96 -6.74
C ASP A 190 -20.58 11.31 -8.11
N ILE A 191 -20.77 10.41 -9.10
CA ILE A 191 -20.31 10.60 -10.48
C ILE A 191 -21.39 10.27 -11.49
N ALA A 192 -21.31 10.86 -12.68
CA ALA A 192 -22.19 10.51 -13.79
C ALA A 192 -22.02 9.04 -14.19
N TYR A 193 -23.12 8.37 -14.54
CA TYR A 193 -23.14 6.97 -14.93
C TYR A 193 -22.21 6.68 -16.13
N GLU A 194 -22.17 7.59 -17.10
CA GLU A 194 -21.29 7.53 -18.27
C GLU A 194 -19.81 7.61 -17.87
N THR A 195 -19.50 8.36 -16.80
CA THR A 195 -18.13 8.46 -16.26
C THR A 195 -17.71 7.16 -15.60
N LEU A 196 -18.61 6.53 -14.85
CA LEU A 196 -18.38 5.21 -14.26
C LEU A 196 -18.10 4.16 -15.34
N LEU A 197 -18.89 4.14 -16.42
CA LEU A 197 -18.71 3.18 -17.52
C LEU A 197 -17.35 3.29 -18.23
N ARG A 198 -16.76 4.50 -18.27
CA ARG A 198 -15.42 4.72 -18.85
C ARG A 198 -14.28 4.33 -17.92
N LYS A 199 -14.57 4.17 -16.63
CA LYS A 199 -13.57 3.97 -15.56
C LYS A 199 -13.54 2.56 -14.98
N LYS A 200 -14.59 1.74 -15.21
CA LYS A 200 -14.61 0.33 -14.84
C LYS A 200 -13.64 -0.50 -15.68
#